data_AF-F9VTD4-F1
#
_entry.id   AF-F9VTD4-F1
#
_cell.length_a   1.000
_cell.length_b   1.000
_cell.length_c   1.000
_cell.angle_alpha   90.00
_cell.angle_beta   90.00
_cell.angle_gamma   90.00
#
_symmetry.space_group_name_H-M   'P 1'
#
loop_
_entity.id
_entity.type
_entity.pdbx_description
1 polymer ?
#
loop_
_entity_poly.entity_id
_entity_poly.type
_entity_poly.pdbx_seq_one_letter_code
_entity_poly.pdbx_strand_id
1 'polypeptide(L)'
;MSDEPRESMDPAPEETPDLEAGGGVAPGDTPPDTPQTSGLSHEQPDRTKRFPAGGVGALLGVGLLVIAMVVIIIGLITMVF
;
A
#
# COMPACT_ATOMS: atom_id res chain seq x y z
N MET A 1 -21.09 14.79 41.69
CA MET A 1 -20.29 14.05 40.69
C MET A 1 -19.07 13.59 41.45
N SER A 2 -19.12 12.38 41.96
CA SER A 2 -18.06 11.82 42.82
C SER A 2 -16.99 11.26 41.89
N ASP A 3 -15.83 11.90 41.86
CA ASP A 3 -14.67 11.37 41.14
C ASP A 3 -14.11 10.20 41.96
N GLU A 4 -14.57 9.00 41.64
CA GLU A 4 -13.92 7.77 42.09
C GLU A 4 -12.47 7.80 41.61
N PRO A 5 -11.48 7.67 42.50
CA PRO A 5 -10.08 7.54 42.10
C PRO A 5 -10.01 6.25 41.29
N ARG A 6 -9.91 6.37 39.97
CA ARG A 6 -9.45 5.27 39.14
C ARG A 6 -8.03 5.01 39.62
N GLU A 7 -7.87 4.02 40.48
CA GLU A 7 -6.58 3.47 40.88
C GLU A 7 -5.89 3.07 39.58
N SER A 8 -5.09 4.00 39.06
CA SER A 8 -4.35 3.81 37.84
C SER A 8 -3.31 2.75 38.17
N MET A 9 -3.42 1.60 37.51
CA MET A 9 -2.44 0.52 37.62
C MET A 9 -1.05 0.92 37.08
N ASP A 10 -0.91 2.16 36.58
CA ASP A 10 0.34 2.70 36.09
C ASP A 10 1.25 3.00 37.28
N PRO A 11 2.44 2.35 37.36
CA PRO A 11 3.41 2.66 38.40
C PRO A 11 3.83 4.11 38.26
N ALA A 12 4.03 4.79 39.41
CA ALA A 12 4.51 6.16 39.38
C ALA A 12 5.90 6.19 38.67
N PRO A 13 6.22 7.22 37.88
CA PRO A 13 7.49 7.28 37.14
C PRO A 13 8.72 7.06 38.03
N GLU A 14 8.70 7.58 39.26
CA GLU A 14 9.71 7.38 40.30
C GLU A 14 9.89 5.92 40.76
N GLU A 15 8.91 5.06 40.49
CA GLU A 15 8.93 3.62 40.80
C GLU A 15 9.26 2.75 39.58
N THR A 16 9.43 3.35 38.39
CA THR A 16 9.82 2.61 37.19
C THR A 16 11.34 2.68 37.02
N PRO A 17 12.07 1.54 37.08
CA PRO A 17 13.51 1.52 36.83
C PRO A 17 13.84 2.13 35.46
N ASP A 18 14.95 2.86 35.40
CA ASP A 18 15.47 3.57 34.22
C ASP A 18 14.67 4.82 33.77
N LEU A 19 13.56 5.17 34.44
CA LEU A 19 12.85 6.42 34.19
C LEU A 19 13.29 7.52 35.18
N GLU A 20 13.75 8.63 34.62
CA GLU A 20 13.85 9.89 35.35
C GLU A 20 12.44 10.38 35.72
N ALA A 21 12.29 11.16 36.80
CA ALA A 21 10.99 11.68 37.25
C ALA A 21 10.21 12.50 36.20
N GLY A 22 10.85 12.89 35.09
CA GLY A 22 10.22 13.52 33.93
C GLY A 22 9.75 12.55 32.83
N GLY A 23 9.84 11.23 33.03
CA GLY A 23 9.51 10.20 32.03
C GLY A 23 10.57 10.00 30.94
N GLY A 24 11.78 10.51 31.16
CA GLY A 24 12.93 10.33 30.27
C GLY A 24 13.77 9.11 30.67
N VAL A 25 14.47 8.52 29.71
CA VAL A 25 15.49 7.48 29.92
C VAL A 25 16.84 8.05 29.51
N ALA A 26 17.95 7.59 30.10
CA ALA A 26 19.26 8.07 29.70
C ALA A 26 19.54 7.68 28.24
N PRO A 27 20.24 8.51 27.45
CA PRO A 27 20.67 8.15 26.10
C PRO A 27 21.52 6.86 26.12
N GLY A 28 20.93 5.75 25.65
CA GLY A 28 21.53 4.41 25.69
C GLY A 28 20.69 3.35 26.41
N ASP A 29 19.73 3.75 27.26
CA ASP A 29 18.80 2.84 27.96
C ASP A 29 17.57 2.50 27.10
N THR A 30 17.25 3.35 26.12
CA THR A 30 16.45 2.90 24.96
C THR A 30 17.38 2.08 24.06
N PRO A 31 16.99 0.86 23.63
CA PRO A 31 17.78 0.09 22.68
C PRO A 31 18.26 0.96 21.52
N PRO A 32 19.54 0.86 21.11
CA PRO A 32 20.05 1.62 19.97
C PRO A 32 19.18 1.35 18.76
N ASP A 33 18.96 2.39 17.94
CA ASP A 33 18.13 2.42 16.74
C ASP A 33 17.88 1.01 16.18
N THR A 34 16.66 0.52 16.35
CA THR A 34 16.21 -0.77 15.82
C THR A 34 16.81 -0.96 14.43
N PRO A 35 17.36 -2.15 14.09
CA PRO A 35 17.92 -2.39 12.77
C PRO A 35 16.90 -1.94 11.73
N GLN A 36 17.27 -0.87 11.04
CA GLN A 36 16.45 -0.17 10.08
C GLN A 36 15.77 -1.19 9.16
N THR A 37 14.44 -1.12 9.07
CA THR A 37 13.64 -1.89 8.10
C THR A 37 13.94 -1.51 6.64
N SER A 38 14.89 -0.60 6.43
CA SER A 38 15.50 -0.20 5.16
C SER A 38 16.09 -1.36 4.36
N GLY A 39 16.21 -2.56 4.96
CA GLY A 39 16.55 -3.82 4.27
C GLY A 39 15.39 -4.80 4.06
N LEU A 40 14.16 -4.51 4.52
CA LEU A 40 12.97 -5.34 4.29
C LEU A 40 12.21 -4.97 3.01
N SER A 41 12.49 -3.79 2.44
CA SER A 41 11.94 -3.42 1.14
C SER A 41 12.83 -4.03 0.06
N HIS A 42 12.27 -4.99 -0.70
CA HIS A 42 12.90 -5.44 -1.94
C HIS A 42 12.99 -4.26 -2.91
N GLU A 43 14.06 -4.22 -3.72
CA GLU A 43 14.20 -3.24 -4.81
C GLU A 43 12.94 -3.26 -5.66
N GLN A 44 12.20 -2.16 -5.65
CA GLN A 44 10.93 -2.07 -6.35
C GLN A 44 11.27 -2.03 -7.84
N PRO A 45 10.82 -3.02 -8.65
CA PRO A 45 11.12 -3.01 -10.06
C PRO A 45 10.64 -1.69 -10.65
N ASP A 46 11.53 -1.02 -11.38
CA ASP A 46 11.23 0.24 -12.02
C ASP A 46 9.93 0.10 -12.80
N ARG A 47 8.92 0.85 -12.38
CA ARG A 47 7.63 0.88 -13.07
C ARG A 47 7.84 1.60 -14.39
N THR A 48 8.28 0.87 -15.40
CA THR A 48 8.42 1.41 -16.74
C THR A 48 7.03 1.87 -17.21
N LYS A 49 6.93 3.12 -17.68
CA LYS A 49 5.69 3.69 -18.21
C LYS A 49 5.28 3.08 -19.56
N ARG A 50 5.95 2.01 -19.98
CA ARG A 50 5.78 1.39 -21.29
C ARG A 50 4.72 0.31 -21.18
N PHE A 51 3.71 0.43 -22.02
CA PHE A 51 2.71 -0.62 -22.13
C PHE A 51 3.40 -1.91 -22.59
N PRO A 52 3.15 -3.06 -21.94
CA PRO A 52 3.80 -4.31 -22.33
C PRO A 52 3.42 -4.67 -23.76
N ALA A 53 4.36 -5.21 -24.53
CA ALA A 53 4.15 -5.58 -25.94
C ALA A 53 2.92 -6.51 -26.12
N GLY A 54 2.69 -7.41 -25.16
CA GLY A 54 1.49 -8.24 -25.14
C GLY A 54 0.18 -7.46 -25.01
N GLY A 55 0.18 -6.35 -24.26
CA GLY A 55 -0.98 -5.47 -24.14
C GLY A 55 -1.32 -4.74 -25.45
N VAL A 56 -0.31 -4.33 -26.21
CA VAL A 56 -0.51 -3.74 -27.54
C VAL A 56 -1.11 -4.77 -28.50
N GLY A 57 -0.59 -6.00 -28.49
CA GLY A 57 -1.13 -7.10 -29.29
C GLY A 57 -2.59 -7.43 -28.96
N ALA A 58 -2.93 -7.47 -27.67
CA ALA A 58 -4.30 -7.70 -27.21
C ALA A 58 -5.26 -6.60 -27.69
N LEU A 59 -4.86 -5.33 -27.57
CA LEU A 59 -5.66 -4.19 -28.05
C LEU A 59 -5.90 -4.25 -29.56
N LEU A 60 -4.86 -4.57 -30.34
CA LEU A 60 -4.99 -4.74 -31.79
C LEU A 60 -5.92 -5.90 -32.15
N GLY A 61 -5.80 -7.04 -31.46
CA GLY A 61 -6.66 -8.20 -31.67
C GLY A 61 -8.13 -7.90 -31.39
N VAL A 62 -8.43 -7.25 -30.27
CA VAL A 62 -9.79 -6.81 -29.93
C VAL A 62 -10.31 -5.78 -30.93
N GLY A 63 -9.48 -4.80 -31.33
CA GLY A 63 -9.86 -3.81 -32.34
C GLY A 63 -10.24 -4.44 -33.68
N LEU A 64 -9.46 -5.41 -34.15
CA LEU A 64 -9.75 -6.12 -35.39
C LEU A 64 -11.03 -6.94 -35.32
N LEU A 65 -11.27 -7.60 -34.18
CA LEU A 65 -12.51 -8.36 -33.93
C LEU A 65 -13.75 -7.45 -33.97
N VAL A 66 -13.68 -6.28 -33.33
CA VAL A 66 -14.78 -5.30 -33.33
C VAL A 66 -15.05 -4.79 -34.75
N ILE A 67 -14.00 -4.48 -35.52
CA ILE A 67 -14.14 -4.06 -36.92
C ILE A 67 -14.82 -5.16 -37.74
N ALA A 68 -14.39 -6.41 -37.61
CA ALA A 68 -14.99 -7.53 -38.31
C ALA A 68 -16.48 -7.68 -37.98
N MET A 69 -16.86 -7.56 -36.70
CA MET A 69 -18.25 -7.59 -36.27
C MET A 69 -19.07 -6.47 -36.90
N VAL A 70 -18.56 -5.23 -36.92
CA VAL A 70 -19.24 -4.09 -37.54
C VAL A 70 -19.46 -4.31 -39.04
N VAL A 71 -18.45 -4.83 -39.75
CA VAL A 71 -18.57 -5.16 -41.18
C VAL A 71 -19.66 -6.21 -41.40
N ILE A 72 -19.71 -7.26 -40.59
CA ILE A 72 -20.76 -8.29 -40.66
C ILE A 72 -22.14 -7.66 -40.44
N ILE A 73 -22.30 -6.84 -39.41
CA ILE A 73 -23.58 -6.18 -39.10
C ILE A 73 -24.03 -5.31 -40.27
N ILE A 74 -23.16 -4.47 -40.81
CA ILE A 74 -23.47 -3.61 -41.97
C ILE A 74 -23.82 -4.48 -43.18
N GLY A 75 -23.06 -5.55 -43.44
CA GLY A 75 -23.34 -6.49 -44.53
C GLY A 75 -24.71 -7.14 -44.40
N LEU A 76 -25.10 -7.56 -43.20
CA LEU A 76 -26.42 -8.13 -42.94
C LEU A 76 -27.54 -7.10 -43.13
N ILE A 77 -27.37 -5.88 -42.61
CA ILE A 77 -28.35 -4.80 -42.78
C ILE A 77 -28.54 -4.49 -44.27
N THR A 78 -27.46 -4.25 -45.00
CA THR A 78 -27.51 -3.94 -46.44
C THR A 78 -28.04 -5.08 -47.31
N MET A 79 -27.96 -6.33 -46.86
CA MET A 79 -28.53 -7.48 -47.54
C MET A 79 -30.05 -7.64 -47.27
N VAL A 80 -30.51 -7.25 -46.07
CA VAL A 80 -31.90 -7.46 -45.62
C VAL A 80 -32.84 -6.34 -46.05
N PHE A 81 -32.35 -5.09 -46.12
CA PHE A 81 -33.12 -3.92 -46.58
C PHE A 81 -32.95 -3.70 -48.08
#